data_AF-A0A1Z8N7P4-F1
#
_entry.id   AF-A0A1Z8N7P4-F1
#
_cell.length_a   1.000
_cell.length_b   1.000
_cell.length_c   1.000
_cell.angle_alpha   90.00
_cell.angle_beta   90.00
_cell.angle_gamma   90.00
#
_symmetry.space_group_name_H-M   'P 1'
#
loop_
_entity.id
_entity.type
_entity.pdbx_description
1 polymer ?
#
loop_
_entity_poly.entity_id
_entity_poly.type
_entity_poly.pdbx_seq_one_letter_code
_entity_poly.pdbx_strand_id
1 'polypeptide(L)'
;MVELLEGPWYLAIILFTAVVALVAVGAYAVSKWRDAIDDDTNTASELLTNFREMHSRGHLTDEEFRTIKARLSYEIQEEIKSSDNED
;
A
#
# COMPACT_ATOMS: atom_id res chain seq x y z
N MET A 1 -8.54 -35.68 27.61
CA MET A 1 -8.09 -34.65 26.65
C MET A 1 -8.70 -34.82 25.24
N VAL A 2 -9.72 -35.67 25.04
CA VAL A 2 -10.45 -35.81 23.74
C VAL A 2 -11.96 -35.54 23.91
N GLU A 3 -12.43 -35.20 25.12
CA GLU A 3 -13.86 -34.87 25.40
C GLU A 3 -14.35 -33.58 24.71
N LEU A 4 -13.47 -32.75 24.15
CA LEU A 4 -13.84 -31.59 23.34
C LEU A 4 -14.40 -31.97 21.95
N LEU A 5 -14.27 -33.24 21.54
CA LEU A 5 -14.59 -33.72 20.19
C LEU A 5 -16.03 -34.25 20.03
N GLU A 6 -16.82 -34.35 21.11
CA GLU A 6 -18.19 -34.92 21.08
C GLU A 6 -19.32 -33.88 20.99
N GLY A 7 -19.01 -32.59 21.07
CA GLY A 7 -20.03 -31.53 21.03
C GLY A 7 -20.30 -30.96 19.63
N PRO A 8 -21.52 -30.50 19.32
CA PRO A 8 -21.85 -29.81 18.06
C PRO A 8 -21.06 -28.50 17.83
N TRP A 9 -20.38 -27.99 18.87
CA TRP A 9 -19.50 -26.82 18.81
C TRP A 9 -18.19 -27.03 18.02
N TYR A 10 -17.80 -28.28 17.77
CA TYR A 10 -16.52 -28.60 17.14
C TYR A 10 -16.51 -28.19 15.67
N LEU A 11 -17.66 -28.38 15.00
CA LEU A 11 -17.86 -27.90 13.63
C LEU A 11 -17.73 -26.38 13.56
N ALA A 12 -18.25 -25.65 14.55
CA ALA A 12 -18.12 -24.19 14.59
C ALA A 12 -16.65 -23.76 14.75
N ILE A 13 -15.88 -24.43 15.60
CA ILE A 13 -14.45 -24.13 15.80
C ILE A 13 -13.63 -24.45 14.55
N ILE A 14 -13.87 -25.59 13.89
CA ILE A 14 -13.19 -25.93 12.63
C ILE A 14 -13.51 -24.89 11.57
N LEU A 15 -14.80 -24.58 11.36
CA LEU A 15 -15.21 -23.61 10.34
C LEU A 15 -14.63 -22.23 10.62
N PHE A 16 -14.65 -21.79 11.88
CA PHE A 16 -14.03 -20.52 12.27
C PHE A 16 -12.53 -20.51 11.97
N THR A 17 -11.82 -21.58 12.32
CA THR A 17 -10.39 -21.72 12.05
C THR A 17 -10.10 -21.72 10.55
N ALA A 18 -10.93 -22.41 9.75
CA ALA A 18 -10.81 -22.46 8.30
C ALA A 18 -11.05 -21.07 7.66
N VAL A 19 -12.03 -20.31 8.15
CA VAL A 19 -12.29 -18.93 7.68
C VAL A 19 -11.12 -18.02 8.02
N VAL A 20 -10.60 -18.07 9.25
CA VAL A 20 -9.43 -17.28 9.66
C VAL A 20 -8.21 -17.62 8.80
N ALA A 21 -7.98 -18.92 8.53
CA ALA A 21 -6.90 -19.36 7.66
C ALA A 21 -7.07 -18.83 6.23
N LEU A 22 -8.28 -18.86 5.66
CA LEU A 22 -8.57 -18.30 4.35
C LEU A 22 -8.35 -16.79 4.29
N VAL A 23 -8.78 -16.05 5.32
CA VAL A 23 -8.54 -14.61 5.42
C VAL A 23 -7.05 -14.31 5.51
N ALA A 24 -6.30 -15.07 6.31
CA ALA A 24 -4.85 -14.90 6.41
C ALA A 24 -4.14 -15.18 5.08
N VAL A 25 -4.54 -16.21 4.35
CA VAL A 25 -4.01 -16.52 3.00
C VAL A 25 -4.37 -15.41 2.01
N GLY A 26 -5.61 -14.93 2.02
CA GLY A 26 -6.05 -13.82 1.18
C GLY A 26 -5.29 -12.53 1.48
N ALA A 27 -5.13 -12.19 2.76
CA ALA A 27 -4.35 -11.04 3.21
C ALA A 27 -2.87 -11.19 2.84
N TYR A 28 -2.29 -12.39 2.96
CA TYR A 28 -0.92 -12.67 2.54
C TYR A 28 -0.75 -12.56 1.03
N ALA A 29 -1.68 -13.08 0.23
CA ALA A 29 -1.64 -12.97 -1.22
C ALA A 29 -1.77 -11.51 -1.68
N VAL A 30 -2.69 -10.75 -1.07
CA VAL A 30 -2.84 -9.31 -1.32
C VAL A 30 -1.59 -8.56 -0.89
N SER A 31 -1.03 -8.86 0.29
CA SER A 31 0.22 -8.23 0.76
C SER A 31 1.40 -8.58 -0.14
N LYS A 32 1.46 -9.81 -0.68
CA LYS A 32 2.54 -10.26 -1.57
C LYS A 32 2.43 -9.62 -2.96
N TRP A 33 1.23 -9.44 -3.47
CA TRP A 33 0.98 -8.68 -4.69
C TRP A 33 1.19 -7.18 -4.48
N ARG A 34 0.86 -6.67 -3.28
CA ARG A 34 1.17 -5.30 -2.89
C ARG A 34 2.67 -5.10 -2.79
N ASP A 35 3.43 -6.02 -2.19
CA ASP A 35 4.91 -6.02 -2.18
C ASP A 35 5.51 -6.03 -3.59
N ALA A 36 4.87 -6.76 -4.52
CA ALA A 36 5.27 -6.76 -5.93
C ALA A 36 4.89 -5.47 -6.66
N ILE A 37 4.01 -4.64 -6.08
CA ILE A 37 3.67 -3.29 -6.51
C ILE A 37 4.37 -2.24 -5.61
N ASP A 38 5.04 -2.64 -4.52
CA ASP A 38 5.71 -1.74 -3.57
C ASP A 38 7.12 -1.36 -4.07
N ASP A 39 7.53 -1.88 -5.23
CA ASP A 39 8.56 -1.25 -6.06
C ASP A 39 8.04 0.05 -6.72
N ASP A 40 6.70 0.23 -6.79
CA ASP A 40 6.01 1.49 -7.08
C ASP A 40 5.47 2.09 -5.77
N THR A 41 6.36 2.34 -4.81
CA THR A 41 6.13 3.38 -3.79
C THR A 41 6.06 4.75 -4.48
N ASN A 42 5.08 4.97 -5.37
CA ASN A 42 4.92 6.10 -6.30
C ASN A 42 5.92 7.20 -5.98
N THR A 43 7.13 7.06 -6.54
CA THR A 43 8.25 7.93 -6.20
C THR A 43 7.76 9.36 -6.33
N ALA A 44 8.24 10.29 -5.51
CA ALA A 44 7.74 11.66 -5.57
C ALA A 44 7.81 12.27 -7.00
N SER A 45 8.67 11.72 -7.88
CA SER A 45 8.71 11.98 -9.33
C SER A 45 7.47 11.51 -10.13
N GLU A 46 6.89 10.36 -9.81
CA GLU A 46 5.72 9.78 -10.46
C GLU A 46 4.43 10.49 -10.03
N LEU A 47 4.32 10.81 -8.73
CA LEU A 47 3.27 11.70 -8.21
C LEU A 47 3.31 13.06 -8.92
N LEU A 48 4.50 13.65 -9.14
CA LEU A 48 4.64 14.94 -9.84
C LEU A 48 4.14 14.85 -11.27
N THR A 49 4.37 13.71 -11.92
CA THR A 49 3.91 13.44 -13.29
C THR A 49 2.38 13.37 -13.34
N ASN A 50 1.74 12.70 -12.38
CA ASN A 50 0.30 12.64 -12.25
C ASN A 50 -0.32 14.03 -11.98
N PHE A 51 0.25 14.81 -11.06
CA PHE A 51 -0.21 16.18 -10.78
C PHE A 51 -0.07 17.12 -12.01
N ARG A 52 0.98 16.95 -12.82
CA ARG A 52 1.15 17.69 -14.08
C ARG A 52 0.07 17.33 -15.10
N GLU A 53 -0.36 16.08 -15.13
CA GLU A 53 -1.46 15.65 -15.99
C GLU A 53 -2.83 16.14 -15.50
N MET A 54 -3.07 16.16 -14.19
CA MET A 54 -4.28 16.77 -13.64
C MET A 54 -4.34 18.28 -13.89
N HIS A 55 -3.18 18.97 -13.83
CA HIS A 55 -3.04 20.37 -14.21
C HIS A 55 -3.36 20.62 -15.68
N SER A 56 -2.82 19.80 -16.60
CA SER A 56 -3.07 19.96 -18.03
C SER A 56 -4.53 19.69 -18.42
N ARG A 57 -5.23 18.84 -17.65
CA ARG A 57 -6.67 18.58 -17.79
C ARG A 57 -7.56 19.64 -17.13
N GLY A 58 -6.98 20.65 -16.47
CA GLY A 58 -7.69 21.74 -15.81
C GLY A 58 -8.35 21.36 -14.48
N HIS A 59 -8.01 20.22 -13.90
CA HIS A 59 -8.47 19.79 -12.57
C HIS A 59 -7.68 20.45 -11.44
N LEU A 60 -6.60 21.16 -11.77
CA LEU A 60 -5.72 21.82 -10.82
C LEU A 60 -5.41 23.22 -11.33
N THR A 61 -5.52 24.23 -10.48
CA THR A 61 -5.12 25.60 -10.84
C THR A 61 -3.59 25.74 -10.83
N ASP A 62 -3.06 26.74 -11.53
CA ASP A 62 -1.61 27.01 -11.58
C ASP A 62 -0.99 27.21 -10.19
N GLU A 63 -1.74 27.81 -9.26
CA GLU A 63 -1.29 28.08 -7.90
C GLU A 63 -1.22 26.82 -7.04
N GLU A 64 -2.21 25.94 -7.17
CA GLU A 64 -2.23 24.63 -6.54
C GLU A 64 -1.10 23.74 -7.09
N PHE A 65 -0.91 23.72 -8.40
CA PHE A 65 0.18 22.98 -9.04
C PHE A 65 1.55 23.45 -8.57
N ARG A 66 1.79 24.77 -8.51
CA ARG A 66 3.05 25.34 -8.03
C ARG A 66 3.35 24.96 -6.58
N THR A 67 2.32 24.92 -5.74
CA THR A 67 2.46 24.57 -4.32
C THR A 67 2.80 23.09 -4.14
N ILE A 68 2.09 22.22 -4.86
CA ILE A 68 2.34 20.78 -4.84
C ILE A 68 3.73 20.47 -5.40
N LYS A 69 4.11 21.09 -6.52
CA LYS A 69 5.45 20.96 -7.12
C LYS A 69 6.56 21.34 -6.14
N ALA A 70 6.39 22.42 -5.37
CA ALA A 70 7.40 22.88 -4.43
C ALA A 70 7.62 21.88 -3.28
N ARG A 71 6.53 21.33 -2.71
CA ARG A 71 6.63 20.30 -1.66
C ARG A 71 7.24 19.00 -2.20
N LEU A 72 6.78 18.57 -3.36
CA LEU A 72 7.19 17.29 -3.92
C LEU A 72 8.64 17.33 -4.41
N SER A 73 9.13 18.48 -4.87
CA SER A 73 10.56 18.67 -5.19
C SER A 73 11.47 18.55 -3.97
N TYR A 74 11.00 18.96 -2.79
CA TYR A 74 11.74 18.81 -1.54
C TYR A 74 11.85 17.34 -1.12
N GLU A 75 10.75 16.61 -1.23
CA GLU A 75 10.68 15.18 -0.91
C GLU A 75 11.54 14.33 -1.84
N ILE A 76 11.55 14.63 -3.15
CA ILE A 76 12.48 14.00 -4.12
C ILE A 76 13.94 14.24 -3.73
N GLN A 77 14.28 15.46 -3.30
CA GLN A 77 15.65 15.79 -2.91
C GLN A 77 16.06 15.08 -1.60
N GLU A 78 15.13 14.88 -0.69
CA GLU A 78 15.34 14.11 0.54
C GLU A 78 15.53 12.62 0.24
N GLU A 79 14.71 12.04 -0.64
CA GLU A 79 14.79 10.65 -1.10
C GLU A 79 16.12 10.34 -1.80
N ILE A 80 16.57 11.21 -2.72
CA ILE A 80 17.88 11.10 -3.38
C ILE A 80 19.01 11.19 -2.36
N LYS A 81 18.87 12.07 -1.36
CA LYS A 81 19.88 12.23 -0.33
C LYS A 81 19.94 11.02 0.60
N SER A 82 18.81 10.44 1.01
CA SER A 82 18.83 9.23 1.85
C SER A 82 19.44 8.05 1.11
N SER A 83 19.11 7.85 -0.17
CA SER A 83 19.68 6.75 -0.97
C SER A 83 21.19 6.87 -1.16
N ASP A 84 21.73 8.09 -1.27
CA ASP A 84 23.18 8.34 -1.42
C ASP A 84 23.97 8.16 -0.10
N ASN A 85 23.28 8.10 1.05
CA ASN A 85 23.91 7.88 2.37
C ASN A 85 23.82 6.42 2.86
N GLU A 86 23.18 5.53 2.09
CA GLU A 86 23.07 4.09 2.38
C GLU A 86 24.03 3.21 1.56
N ASP A 87 24.93 3.82 0.76
CA ASP A 87 26.03 3.16 0.01
C ASP A 87 27.40 3.25 0.70
#